data_AF-A0A2G1QJI8-F1
#
_entry.id   AF-A0A2G1QJI8-F1
#
_cell.length_a   1.000
_cell.length_b   1.000
_cell.length_c   1.000
_cell.angle_alpha   90.00
_cell.angle_beta   90.00
_cell.angle_gamma   90.00
#
_symmetry.space_group_name_H-M   'P 1'
#
loop_
_entity.id
_entity.type
_entity.pdbx_description
1 polymer ?
#
loop_
_entity_poly.entity_id
_entity_poly.type
_entity_poly.pdbx_seq_one_letter_code
_entity_poly.pdbx_strand_id
1 'polypeptide(L)'
;MERMHGLARCAAFAAVASLGLAFVVAGGQAAADRGAGSVSAPDQGRGSGPDAGDFELGYDFLSARETLKGQLGIVYENLRGSPDGKMPFALTYMMKNPDGSVSQIRFTHLAELATFIATVQRKEDRYADAILERGFRSIARRYGADVTQACAGHWLARGPVTVEQDHFRLAIRQGEKTFSGAAVRDAVTVISPGGQWPPLLGRIDRENRIVLKDDLTGCVIRLVPG
;
A
#
# COMPACT_ATOMS: atom_id res chain seq x y z
N MET A 1 66.67 1.16 -0.20
CA MET A 1 66.56 0.67 -1.58
C MET A 1 65.43 -0.33 -1.64
N GLU A 2 64.55 -0.14 -2.62
CA GLU A 2 63.11 -0.38 -2.58
C GLU A 2 62.68 -1.86 -2.64
N ARG A 3 61.51 -2.13 -2.05
CA ARG A 3 60.82 -3.42 -2.03
C ARG A 3 59.76 -3.52 -3.14
N MET A 4 59.55 -4.77 -3.52
CA MET A 4 58.70 -5.34 -4.55
C MET A 4 57.20 -5.00 -4.47
N HIS A 5 56.57 -5.09 -5.64
CA HIS A 5 55.17 -5.35 -6.01
C HIS A 5 54.08 -5.46 -4.92
N GLY A 6 52.97 -4.75 -5.18
CA GLY A 6 51.65 -5.04 -4.64
C GLY A 6 50.55 -4.45 -5.53
N LEU A 7 50.01 -5.27 -6.43
CA LEU A 7 48.77 -5.01 -7.17
C LEU A 7 47.55 -5.05 -6.23
N ALA A 8 46.47 -4.42 -6.70
CA ALA A 8 45.06 -4.57 -6.29
C ALA A 8 44.51 -3.61 -5.21
N ARG A 9 43.71 -2.63 -5.67
CA ARG A 9 42.50 -2.11 -4.98
C ARG A 9 41.50 -1.69 -6.08
N CYS A 10 40.45 -2.46 -6.33
CA CYS A 10 39.14 -2.46 -5.65
C CYS A 10 38.08 -1.89 -6.61
N ALA A 11 37.55 -2.77 -7.45
CA ALA A 11 36.23 -2.57 -8.04
C ALA A 11 35.18 -2.61 -6.92
N ALA A 12 34.36 -1.57 -6.83
CA ALA A 12 33.26 -1.50 -5.89
C ALA A 12 32.15 -2.47 -6.34
N PHE A 13 31.87 -3.45 -5.48
CA PHE A 13 30.73 -4.34 -5.59
C PHE A 13 29.44 -3.56 -5.31
N ALA A 14 28.56 -3.49 -6.31
CA ALA A 14 27.14 -3.34 -6.09
C ALA A 14 26.59 -4.71 -5.62
N ALA A 15 26.15 -4.78 -4.36
CA ALA A 15 25.35 -5.88 -3.85
C ALA A 15 24.04 -5.30 -3.32
N VAL A 16 23.05 -5.18 -4.21
CA VAL A 16 21.66 -5.01 -3.83
C VAL A 16 21.20 -6.37 -3.32
N ALA A 17 20.96 -6.46 -2.01
CA ALA A 17 20.40 -7.64 -1.38
C ALA A 17 18.95 -7.80 -1.84
N SER A 18 18.74 -8.75 -2.74
CA SER A 18 17.45 -9.31 -3.11
C SER A 18 16.79 -9.96 -1.89
N LEU A 19 15.64 -9.44 -1.47
CA LEU A 19 14.68 -10.17 -0.63
C LEU A 19 13.40 -10.37 -1.44
N GLY A 20 13.04 -11.64 -1.57
CA GLY A 20 12.28 -12.18 -2.69
C GLY A 20 10.79 -11.86 -2.70
N LEU A 21 10.30 -11.57 -3.90
CA LEU A 21 8.97 -11.99 -4.34
C LEU A 21 9.18 -12.94 -5.52
N ALA A 22 8.63 -14.14 -5.45
CA ALA A 22 8.77 -15.14 -6.50
C ALA A 22 7.89 -14.76 -7.70
N PHE A 23 8.52 -14.42 -8.82
CA PHE A 23 7.87 -14.35 -10.13
C PHE A 23 7.94 -15.72 -10.79
N VAL A 24 6.79 -16.36 -11.00
CA VAL A 24 6.73 -17.57 -11.84
C VAL A 24 6.49 -17.11 -13.28
N VAL A 25 7.56 -17.09 -14.08
CA VAL A 25 7.48 -16.98 -15.54
C VAL A 25 7.31 -18.39 -16.09
N ALA A 26 6.06 -18.82 -16.28
CA ALA A 26 5.79 -20.07 -16.98
C ALA A 26 5.83 -19.83 -18.49
N GLY A 27 6.88 -20.31 -19.15
CA GLY A 27 6.94 -20.48 -20.60
C GLY A 27 6.55 -21.91 -20.97
N GLY A 28 5.66 -22.06 -21.95
CA GLY A 28 5.58 -23.28 -22.79
C GLY A 28 4.24 -24.01 -22.83
N GLN A 29 3.69 -24.01 -24.05
CA GLN A 29 2.81 -24.98 -24.72
C GLN A 29 1.29 -24.96 -24.49
N ALA A 30 0.61 -24.89 -25.63
CA ALA A 30 -0.83 -24.81 -25.81
C ALA A 30 -1.53 -26.13 -25.49
N ALA A 31 -2.67 -26.04 -24.80
CA ALA A 31 -3.73 -27.02 -24.85
C ALA A 31 -5.09 -26.31 -24.74
N ALA A 32 -5.88 -26.51 -25.79
CA ALA A 32 -7.31 -26.28 -26.03
C ALA A 32 -8.16 -25.45 -25.06
N ASP A 33 -8.82 -24.44 -25.65
CA ASP A 33 -10.04 -23.78 -25.20
C ASP A 33 -11.06 -24.71 -24.55
N ARG A 34 -11.53 -24.33 -23.34
CA ARG A 34 -12.95 -24.08 -23.03
C ARG A 34 -13.05 -23.24 -21.75
N GLY A 35 -13.31 -21.96 -21.92
CA GLY A 35 -13.60 -21.05 -20.81
C GLY A 35 -13.24 -19.61 -21.10
N ALA A 36 -13.63 -19.07 -22.26
CA ALA A 36 -13.70 -17.63 -22.46
C ALA A 36 -14.81 -17.06 -21.58
N GLY A 37 -14.55 -17.01 -20.27
CA GLY A 37 -15.24 -16.10 -19.38
C GLY A 37 -14.74 -14.72 -19.74
N SER A 38 -15.49 -13.98 -20.57
CA SER A 38 -15.33 -12.54 -20.62
C SER A 38 -15.35 -12.07 -19.18
N VAL A 39 -14.31 -11.36 -18.76
CA VAL A 39 -14.32 -10.68 -17.47
C VAL A 39 -15.42 -9.62 -17.60
N SER A 40 -16.66 -10.00 -17.29
CA SER A 40 -17.59 -9.07 -16.68
C SER A 40 -16.78 -8.53 -15.54
N ALA A 41 -16.31 -7.28 -15.66
CA ALA A 41 -15.56 -6.59 -14.63
C ALA A 41 -16.28 -6.94 -13.34
N PRO A 42 -15.71 -7.83 -12.53
CA PRO A 42 -16.55 -8.49 -11.58
C PRO A 42 -17.02 -7.40 -10.63
N ASP A 43 -18.16 -7.62 -9.99
CA ASP A 43 -18.71 -6.73 -8.98
C ASP A 43 -17.78 -6.76 -7.73
N GLN A 44 -16.52 -6.41 -7.96
CA GLN A 44 -15.31 -6.77 -7.25
C GLN A 44 -14.54 -5.49 -6.99
N GLY A 45 -15.13 -4.74 -6.08
CA GLY A 45 -14.50 -4.60 -4.80
C GLY A 45 -15.63 -4.26 -3.85
N ARG A 46 -15.93 -5.15 -2.91
CA ARG A 46 -16.59 -4.77 -1.66
C ARG A 46 -15.63 -3.86 -0.89
N GLY A 47 -15.32 -2.69 -1.46
CA GLY A 47 -15.14 -1.54 -0.61
C GLY A 47 -16.52 -1.23 -0.08
N SER A 48 -16.61 -0.93 1.20
CA SER A 48 -17.83 -0.35 1.72
C SER A 48 -18.12 0.90 0.89
N GLY A 49 -19.39 1.11 0.50
CA GLY A 49 -19.78 2.30 -0.27
C GLY A 49 -19.41 3.59 0.47
N PRO A 50 -19.71 4.79 -0.08
CA PRO A 50 -19.46 6.05 0.64
C PRO A 50 -20.16 6.14 2.01
N ASP A 51 -21.07 5.23 2.33
CA ASP A 51 -21.76 5.06 3.62
C ASP A 51 -21.01 4.16 4.62
N ALA A 52 -19.80 3.70 4.27
CA ALA A 52 -18.92 2.90 5.12
C ALA A 52 -18.69 3.50 6.50
N GLY A 53 -18.33 2.66 7.48
CA GLY A 53 -17.80 3.17 8.76
C GLY A 53 -16.54 4.01 8.54
N ASP A 54 -16.22 4.95 9.45
CA ASP A 54 -15.10 5.88 9.27
C ASP A 54 -13.74 5.16 9.05
N PHE A 55 -13.53 4.01 9.70
CA PHE A 55 -12.35 3.16 9.50
C PHE A 55 -12.29 2.51 8.12
N GLU A 56 -13.42 1.95 7.68
CA GLU A 56 -13.57 1.27 6.40
C GLU A 56 -13.35 2.26 5.26
N LEU A 57 -13.94 3.45 5.35
CA LEU A 57 -13.76 4.50 4.34
C LEU A 57 -12.28 4.90 4.22
N GLY A 58 -11.59 5.08 5.35
CA GLY A 58 -10.16 5.35 5.37
C GLY A 58 -9.32 4.21 4.77
N TYR A 59 -9.69 2.96 5.05
CA TYR A 59 -9.01 1.78 4.52
C TYR A 59 -9.22 1.60 3.01
N ASP A 60 -10.45 1.77 2.53
CA ASP A 60 -10.79 1.64 1.12
C ASP A 60 -10.13 2.73 0.27
N PHE A 61 -10.09 3.96 0.78
CA PHE A 61 -9.31 5.05 0.16
C PHE A 61 -7.82 4.68 0.04
N LEU A 62 -7.20 4.22 1.13
CA LEU A 62 -5.78 3.86 1.15
C LEU A 62 -5.48 2.66 0.24
N SER A 63 -6.37 1.67 0.20
CA SER A 63 -6.23 0.49 -0.66
C SER A 63 -6.31 0.85 -2.14
N ALA A 64 -7.28 1.67 -2.54
CA ALA A 64 -7.37 2.17 -3.91
C ALA A 64 -6.11 2.96 -4.31
N ARG A 65 -5.61 3.82 -3.42
CA ARG A 65 -4.39 4.59 -3.63
C ARG A 65 -3.15 3.70 -3.75
N GLU A 66 -3.04 2.65 -2.95
CA GLU A 66 -1.93 1.68 -3.05
C GLU A 66 -1.98 0.91 -4.39
N THR A 67 -3.16 0.57 -4.89
CA THR A 67 -3.31 -0.02 -6.22
C THR A 67 -2.84 0.95 -7.32
N LEU A 68 -3.18 2.23 -7.22
CA LEU A 68 -2.86 3.27 -8.22
C LEU A 68 -1.43 3.79 -8.16
N LYS A 69 -0.81 3.82 -6.97
CA LYS A 69 0.52 4.42 -6.75
C LYS A 69 1.58 3.40 -6.36
N GLY A 70 1.17 2.19 -6.02
CA GLY A 70 2.06 1.06 -5.79
C GLY A 70 2.49 0.39 -7.10
N GLN A 71 2.92 -0.86 -6.99
CA GLN A 71 3.55 -1.59 -8.10
C GLN A 71 2.64 -1.69 -9.34
N LEU A 72 1.34 -1.91 -9.17
CA LEU A 72 0.43 -2.07 -10.31
C LEU A 72 0.32 -0.77 -11.13
N GLY A 73 0.13 0.36 -10.47
CA GLY A 73 0.11 1.67 -11.12
C GLY A 73 1.42 2.03 -11.81
N ILE A 74 2.57 1.73 -11.18
CA ILE A 74 3.90 1.92 -11.78
C ILE A 74 4.03 1.07 -13.06
N VAL A 75 3.62 -0.20 -13.01
CA VAL A 75 3.63 -1.08 -14.19
C VAL A 75 2.71 -0.55 -15.28
N TYR A 76 1.51 -0.07 -14.93
CA TYR A 76 0.58 0.52 -15.89
C TYR A 76 1.17 1.74 -16.60
N GLU A 77 1.75 2.71 -15.86
CA GLU A 77 2.34 3.90 -16.49
C GLU A 77 3.53 3.55 -17.39
N ASN A 78 4.36 2.59 -16.99
CA ASN A 78 5.46 2.10 -17.83
C ASN A 78 4.95 1.44 -19.11
N LEU A 79 3.90 0.62 -19.03
CA LEU A 79 3.31 -0.03 -20.20
C LEU A 79 2.58 0.95 -21.13
N ARG A 80 1.89 1.96 -20.58
CA ARG A 80 1.17 2.98 -21.34
C ARG A 80 2.11 3.87 -22.16
N GLY A 81 3.32 4.10 -21.66
CA GLY A 81 4.37 4.83 -22.38
C GLY A 81 5.11 4.02 -23.45
N SER A 82 4.83 2.72 -23.58
CA SER A 82 5.52 1.85 -24.54
C SER A 82 5.02 2.08 -25.99
N PRO A 83 5.90 2.26 -26.97
CA PRO A 83 5.53 2.55 -28.36
C PRO A 83 4.63 1.47 -29.00
N ASP A 84 4.73 0.23 -28.54
CA ASP A 84 4.00 -0.90 -29.11
C ASP A 84 2.63 -1.14 -28.48
N GLY A 85 2.32 -0.47 -27.35
CA GLY A 85 1.02 -0.56 -26.65
C GLY A 85 0.57 -1.97 -26.23
N LYS A 86 1.43 -2.97 -26.39
CA LYS A 86 1.15 -4.39 -26.16
C LYS A 86 1.71 -4.81 -24.81
N MET A 87 0.92 -5.57 -24.06
CA MET A 87 1.38 -6.23 -22.85
C MET A 87 2.23 -7.45 -23.29
N PRO A 88 3.55 -7.49 -23.03
CA PRO A 88 4.39 -8.58 -23.52
C PRO A 88 4.21 -9.88 -22.73
N PHE A 89 3.48 -9.82 -21.62
CA PHE A 89 3.14 -10.94 -20.75
C PHE A 89 1.76 -10.72 -20.13
N ALA A 90 1.09 -11.79 -19.70
CA ALA A 90 -0.10 -11.65 -18.87
C ALA A 90 0.31 -11.17 -17.47
N LEU A 91 -0.32 -10.11 -16.98
CA LEU A 91 -0.10 -9.58 -15.64
C LEU A 91 -1.11 -10.19 -14.67
N THR A 92 -0.64 -10.68 -13.53
CA THR A 92 -1.50 -11.15 -12.46
C THR A 92 -1.39 -10.21 -11.27
N TYR A 93 -2.51 -9.62 -10.87
CA TYR A 93 -2.65 -8.82 -9.66
C TYR A 93 -3.34 -9.64 -8.57
N MET A 94 -2.69 -9.73 -7.41
CA MET A 94 -3.24 -10.37 -6.22
C MET A 94 -3.81 -9.30 -5.30
N MET A 95 -5.13 -9.28 -5.15
CA MET A 95 -5.84 -8.35 -4.27
C MET A 95 -6.19 -9.07 -2.97
N LYS A 96 -5.71 -8.55 -1.84
CA LYS A 96 -6.18 -8.99 -0.52
C LYS A 96 -7.49 -8.28 -0.21
N ASN A 97 -8.52 -9.06 0.11
CA ASN A 97 -9.83 -8.55 0.50
C ASN A 97 -9.87 -8.27 2.02
N PRO A 98 -10.81 -7.43 2.49
CA PRO A 98 -10.98 -7.14 3.91
C PRO A 98 -11.26 -8.36 4.79
N ASP A 99 -11.87 -9.41 4.24
CA ASP A 99 -12.13 -10.69 4.92
C ASP A 99 -10.90 -11.61 5.01
N GLY A 100 -9.74 -11.13 4.55
CA GLY A 100 -8.47 -11.86 4.52
C GLY A 100 -8.33 -12.81 3.33
N SER A 101 -9.37 -12.99 2.50
CA SER A 101 -9.26 -13.76 1.27
C SER A 101 -8.40 -13.04 0.23
N VAL A 102 -7.93 -13.78 -0.77
CA VAL A 102 -7.13 -13.23 -1.86
C VAL A 102 -7.81 -13.48 -3.20
N SER A 103 -8.12 -12.41 -3.92
CA SER A 103 -8.63 -12.47 -5.29
C SER A 103 -7.49 -12.30 -6.28
N GLN A 104 -7.49 -13.14 -7.31
CA GLN A 104 -6.52 -13.05 -8.41
C GLN A 104 -7.20 -12.43 -9.62
N ILE A 105 -6.64 -11.32 -10.11
CA ILE A 105 -7.10 -10.63 -11.32
C ILE A 105 -6.00 -10.79 -12.37
N ARG A 106 -6.35 -11.36 -13.54
CA ARG A 106 -5.40 -11.56 -14.63
C ARG A 106 -5.74 -10.59 -15.76
N PHE A 107 -4.76 -9.80 -16.18
CA PHE A 107 -4.81 -8.93 -17.34
C PHE A 107 -4.01 -9.55 -18.48
N THR A 108 -4.64 -9.67 -19.63
CA THR A 108 -3.99 -10.18 -20.85
C THR A 108 -3.82 -9.08 -21.89
N HIS A 109 -4.58 -7.98 -21.74
CA HIS A 109 -4.52 -6.82 -22.62
C HIS A 109 -4.34 -5.53 -21.83
N LEU A 110 -3.62 -4.56 -22.42
CA LEU A 110 -3.43 -3.24 -21.81
C LEU A 110 -4.75 -2.50 -21.61
N ALA A 111 -5.74 -2.70 -22.48
CA ALA A 111 -7.07 -2.11 -22.35
C ALA A 111 -7.83 -2.60 -21.10
N GLU A 112 -7.66 -3.86 -20.70
CA GLU A 112 -8.26 -4.42 -19.47
C GLU A 112 -7.63 -3.77 -18.25
N LEU A 113 -6.29 -3.69 -18.21
CA LEU A 113 -5.56 -3.02 -17.13
C LEU A 113 -5.94 -1.54 -17.06
N ALA A 114 -6.03 -0.84 -18.19
CA ALA A 114 -6.45 0.56 -18.25
C ALA A 114 -7.87 0.76 -17.70
N THR A 115 -8.81 -0.12 -18.06
CA THR A 115 -10.20 -0.08 -17.57
C THR A 115 -10.24 -0.32 -16.05
N PHE A 116 -9.43 -1.25 -15.56
CA PHE A 116 -9.30 -1.51 -14.13
C PHE A 116 -8.73 -0.29 -13.39
N ILE A 117 -7.60 0.25 -13.85
CA ILE A 117 -6.96 1.45 -13.26
C ILE A 117 -7.94 2.63 -13.25
N ALA A 118 -8.63 2.89 -14.36
CA ALA A 118 -9.64 3.95 -14.42
C ALA A 118 -10.79 3.73 -13.43
N THR A 119 -11.18 2.47 -13.20
CA THR A 119 -12.22 2.13 -12.22
C THR A 119 -11.75 2.35 -10.80
N VAL A 120 -10.51 1.96 -10.48
CA VAL A 120 -9.91 2.21 -9.16
C VAL A 120 -9.72 3.70 -8.92
N GLN A 121 -9.33 4.50 -9.93
CA GLN A 121 -9.22 5.95 -9.81
C GLN A 121 -10.57 6.59 -9.43
N ARG A 122 -11.65 6.25 -10.14
CA ARG A 122 -13.00 6.74 -9.79
C ARG A 122 -13.41 6.37 -8.37
N LYS A 123 -12.98 5.20 -7.88
CA LYS A 123 -13.21 4.79 -6.48
C LYS A 123 -12.38 5.64 -5.51
N GLU A 124 -11.08 5.84 -5.75
CA GLU A 124 -10.22 6.72 -4.92
C GLU A 124 -10.85 8.12 -4.80
N ASP A 125 -11.27 8.71 -5.92
CA ASP A 125 -11.86 10.04 -5.97
C ASP A 125 -13.16 10.09 -5.14
N ARG A 126 -14.07 9.12 -5.34
CA ARG A 126 -15.33 9.03 -4.58
C ARG A 126 -15.09 8.88 -3.08
N TYR A 127 -14.10 8.09 -2.66
CA TYR A 127 -13.78 7.97 -1.24
C TYR A 127 -13.13 9.24 -0.69
N ALA A 128 -12.27 9.90 -1.47
CA ALA A 128 -11.69 11.18 -1.09
C ALA A 128 -12.77 12.24 -0.84
N ASP A 129 -13.73 12.36 -1.76
CA ASP A 129 -14.86 13.29 -1.64
C ASP A 129 -15.70 12.98 -0.38
N ALA A 130 -16.04 11.71 -0.17
CA ALA A 130 -16.79 11.29 1.02
C ALA A 130 -16.04 11.59 2.34
N ILE A 131 -14.71 11.47 2.36
CA ILE A 131 -13.89 11.83 3.53
C ILE A 131 -13.89 13.35 3.73
N LEU A 132 -13.76 14.13 2.66
CA LEU A 132 -13.78 15.59 2.72
C LEU A 132 -15.14 16.11 3.21
N GLU A 133 -16.25 15.54 2.75
CA GLU A 133 -17.61 15.86 3.20
C GLU A 133 -17.82 15.53 4.68
N ARG A 134 -17.29 14.39 5.16
CA ARG A 134 -17.36 14.01 6.58
C ARG A 134 -16.46 14.86 7.47
N GLY A 135 -15.43 15.47 6.90
CA GLY A 135 -14.38 16.18 7.59
C GLY A 135 -13.36 15.26 8.26
N PHE A 136 -12.28 15.87 8.74
CA PHE A 136 -11.18 15.18 9.39
C PHE A 136 -10.58 16.07 10.47
N ARG A 137 -10.01 15.45 11.50
CA ARG A 137 -9.32 16.17 12.55
C ARG A 137 -7.88 16.48 12.15
N SER A 138 -7.46 17.72 12.40
CA SER A 138 -6.05 18.08 12.30
C SER A 138 -5.26 17.46 13.45
N ILE A 139 -4.11 16.87 13.13
CA ILE A 139 -3.24 16.18 14.09
C ILE A 139 -1.88 16.87 14.24
N ALA A 140 -1.19 16.58 15.34
CA ALA A 140 0.11 17.16 15.61
C ALA A 140 1.16 16.66 14.61
N ARG A 141 2.23 17.43 14.39
CA ARG A 141 3.32 17.02 13.49
C ARG A 141 4.31 16.05 14.13
N ARG A 142 4.50 16.15 15.46
CA ARG A 142 5.53 15.41 16.19
C ARG A 142 4.89 14.59 17.30
N TYR A 143 5.32 13.34 17.41
CA TYR A 143 4.84 12.39 18.38
C TYR A 143 5.99 11.60 19.00
N GLY A 144 5.82 11.20 20.25
CA GLY A 144 6.51 10.05 20.82
C GLY A 144 5.65 8.80 20.64
N ALA A 145 6.22 7.76 20.04
CA ALA A 145 5.60 6.45 19.91
C ALA A 145 6.01 5.53 21.06
N ASP A 146 5.02 4.99 21.75
CA ASP A 146 5.16 3.78 22.58
C ASP A 146 4.50 2.60 21.85
N VAL A 147 5.20 1.47 21.83
CA VAL A 147 4.91 0.36 20.94
C VAL A 147 5.01 -0.95 21.72
N THR A 148 4.04 -1.84 21.51
CA THR A 148 4.05 -3.21 22.07
C THR A 148 4.98 -4.13 21.28
N GLN A 149 5.43 -5.22 21.91
CA GLN A 149 6.32 -6.20 21.27
C GLN A 149 5.70 -6.83 20.00
N ALA A 150 4.38 -6.96 19.95
CA ALA A 150 3.66 -7.50 18.80
C ALA A 150 3.83 -6.67 17.51
N CYS A 151 4.27 -5.42 17.61
CA CYS A 151 4.56 -4.56 16.45
C CYS A 151 6.00 -4.69 15.92
N ALA A 152 6.85 -5.48 16.60
CA ALA A 152 8.28 -5.51 16.33
C ALA A 152 8.59 -5.86 14.86
N GLY A 153 9.57 -5.15 14.28
CA GLY A 153 10.05 -5.39 12.92
C GLY A 153 9.21 -4.75 11.80
N HIS A 154 7.89 -4.84 11.89
CA HIS A 154 6.98 -4.57 10.76
C HIS A 154 6.34 -3.19 10.76
N TRP A 155 6.14 -2.61 11.93
CA TRP A 155 5.55 -1.28 12.10
C TRP A 155 6.58 -0.27 12.65
N LEU A 156 6.09 0.73 13.39
CA LEU A 156 6.87 1.71 14.13
C LEU A 156 7.62 1.03 15.29
N ALA A 157 8.74 1.61 15.69
CA ALA A 157 9.47 1.34 16.91
C ALA A 157 9.17 2.42 17.97
N ARG A 158 9.60 2.17 19.21
CA ARG A 158 9.53 3.19 20.26
C ARG A 158 10.42 4.39 19.90
N GLY A 159 9.97 5.60 20.22
CA GLY A 159 10.74 6.83 20.03
C GLY A 159 10.04 7.87 19.15
N PRO A 160 10.78 8.85 18.61
CA PRO A 160 10.18 9.97 17.89
C PRO A 160 9.56 9.52 16.56
N VAL A 161 8.42 10.12 16.22
CA VAL A 161 7.67 9.92 14.98
C VAL A 161 7.25 11.28 14.45
N THR A 162 7.35 11.47 13.14
CA THR A 162 6.80 12.65 12.46
C THR A 162 5.58 12.24 11.67
N VAL A 163 4.52 13.05 11.76
CA VAL A 163 3.33 12.88 10.94
C VAL A 163 3.17 14.10 10.06
N GLU A 164 3.09 13.88 8.75
CA GLU A 164 2.72 14.91 7.79
C GLU A 164 1.27 14.68 7.37
N GLN A 165 0.47 15.73 7.44
CA GLN A 165 -0.93 15.70 7.07
C GLN A 165 -1.16 16.66 5.91
N ASP A 166 -1.68 16.14 4.80
CA ASP A 166 -2.23 16.92 3.69
C ASP A 166 -3.72 16.60 3.60
N HIS A 167 -4.55 17.55 4.02
CA HIS A 167 -5.98 17.34 4.25
C HIS A 167 -6.20 16.12 5.18
N PHE A 168 -6.94 15.11 4.73
CA PHE A 168 -7.18 13.89 5.50
C PHE A 168 -6.05 12.86 5.34
N ARG A 169 -5.10 13.04 4.41
CA ARG A 169 -4.05 12.08 4.10
C ARG A 169 -2.90 12.24 5.08
N LEU A 170 -2.42 11.13 5.62
CA LEU A 170 -1.34 11.08 6.58
C LEU A 170 -0.13 10.35 6.00
N ALA A 171 1.07 10.85 6.28
CA ALA A 171 2.32 10.14 6.12
C ALA A 171 3.02 10.10 7.48
N ILE A 172 3.12 8.90 8.05
CA ILE A 172 3.77 8.67 9.34
C ILE A 172 5.19 8.16 9.08
N ARG A 173 6.20 8.89 9.57
CA ARG A 173 7.62 8.62 9.31
C ARG A 173 8.41 8.37 10.59
N GLN A 174 9.27 7.35 10.55
CA GLN A 174 10.25 7.06 11.59
C GLN A 174 11.52 6.44 10.97
N GLY A 175 12.61 7.20 10.97
CA GLY A 175 13.81 6.84 10.20
C GLY A 175 13.45 6.70 8.71
N GLU A 176 13.89 5.60 8.10
CA GLU A 176 13.60 5.27 6.69
C GLU A 176 12.18 4.73 6.45
N LYS A 177 11.42 4.40 7.51
CA LYS A 177 10.09 3.83 7.38
C LYS A 177 9.05 4.93 7.15
N THR A 178 8.22 4.75 6.13
CA THR A 178 7.05 5.60 5.85
C THR A 178 5.80 4.75 5.75
N PHE A 179 4.76 5.14 6.47
CA PHE A 179 3.44 4.49 6.46
C PHE A 179 2.38 5.48 5.99
N SER A 180 1.53 5.04 5.07
CA SER A 180 0.41 5.82 4.57
C SER A 180 -0.78 5.67 5.51
N GLY A 181 -1.46 6.77 5.79
CA GLY A 181 -2.67 6.77 6.59
C GLY A 181 -3.72 7.75 6.10
N ALA A 182 -4.90 7.67 6.68
CA ALA A 182 -6.02 8.56 6.42
C ALA A 182 -6.76 8.84 7.73
N ALA A 183 -7.17 10.09 7.93
CA ALA A 183 -8.01 10.52 9.03
C ALA A 183 -9.43 10.81 8.53
N VAL A 184 -10.45 10.20 9.14
CA VAL A 184 -11.86 10.43 8.82
C VAL A 184 -12.56 10.79 10.12
N ARG A 185 -13.05 12.03 10.26
CA ARG A 185 -13.45 12.61 11.55
C ARG A 185 -12.34 12.45 12.60
N ASP A 186 -12.57 11.63 13.63
CA ASP A 186 -11.60 11.27 14.66
C ASP A 186 -10.95 9.89 14.44
N ALA A 187 -11.40 9.11 13.46
CA ALA A 187 -10.82 7.82 13.11
C ALA A 187 -9.53 7.97 12.30
N VAL A 188 -8.58 7.08 12.54
CA VAL A 188 -7.31 7.00 11.81
C VAL A 188 -7.10 5.56 11.36
N THR A 189 -6.83 5.41 10.07
CA THR A 189 -6.42 4.15 9.46
C THR A 189 -5.00 4.32 8.93
N VAL A 190 -4.11 3.34 9.17
CA VAL A 190 -2.74 3.31 8.65
C VAL A 190 -2.48 1.95 8.01
N ILE A 191 -1.91 1.95 6.81
CA ILE A 191 -1.56 0.73 6.08
C ILE A 191 -0.05 0.54 6.01
N SER A 192 0.38 -0.72 6.01
CA SER A 192 1.77 -1.05 5.70
C SER A 192 2.03 -0.87 4.20
N PRO A 193 3.23 -0.46 3.77
CA PRO A 193 3.61 -0.45 2.37
C PRO A 193 3.31 -1.79 1.69
N GLY A 194 2.70 -1.77 0.50
CA GLY A 194 2.34 -2.98 -0.24
C GLY A 194 1.25 -3.86 0.39
N GLY A 195 0.54 -3.40 1.43
CA GLY A 195 -0.55 -4.15 2.06
C GLY A 195 -0.12 -5.51 2.64
N GLN A 196 1.14 -5.60 3.09
CA GLN A 196 1.70 -6.85 3.60
C GLN A 196 1.07 -7.26 4.94
N TRP A 197 0.76 -6.28 5.79
CA TRP A 197 0.22 -6.46 7.14
C TRP A 197 -1.22 -5.93 7.25
N PRO A 198 -2.03 -6.44 8.20
CA PRO A 198 -3.34 -5.88 8.49
C PRO A 198 -3.25 -4.39 8.81
N PRO A 199 -4.27 -3.57 8.46
CA PRO A 199 -4.24 -2.14 8.76
C PRO A 199 -4.23 -1.90 10.27
N LEU A 200 -3.57 -0.82 10.68
CA LEU A 200 -3.71 -0.30 12.03
C LEU A 200 -4.88 0.68 12.09
N LEU A 201 -5.79 0.46 13.03
CA LEU A 201 -6.99 1.26 13.25
C LEU A 201 -6.91 1.97 14.61
N GLY A 202 -7.28 3.25 14.67
CA GLY A 202 -7.23 4.03 15.91
C GLY A 202 -8.09 5.29 15.92
N ARG A 203 -8.19 5.95 17.08
CA ARG A 203 -8.91 7.23 17.20
C ARG A 203 -8.01 8.33 17.74
N ILE A 204 -8.29 9.57 17.33
CA ILE A 204 -7.65 10.80 17.81
C ILE A 204 -8.46 11.34 18.98
N ASP A 205 -7.90 11.26 20.17
CA ASP A 205 -8.57 11.77 21.37
C ASP A 205 -8.53 13.31 21.45
N ARG A 206 -9.19 13.90 22.45
CA ARG A 206 -9.26 15.37 22.61
C ARG A 206 -7.89 16.03 22.80
N GLU A 207 -6.91 15.32 23.34
CA GLU A 207 -5.54 15.76 23.55
C GLU A 207 -4.63 15.46 22.35
N ASN A 208 -5.20 15.07 21.20
CA ASN A 208 -4.50 14.72 19.97
C ASN A 208 -3.61 13.47 20.09
N ARG A 209 -3.86 12.62 21.10
CA ARG A 209 -3.23 11.30 21.23
C ARG A 209 -3.92 10.31 20.31
N ILE A 210 -3.14 9.38 19.77
CA ILE A 210 -3.64 8.35 18.85
C ILE A 210 -3.25 6.99 19.40
N VAL A 211 -4.21 6.07 19.46
CA VAL A 211 -3.95 4.66 19.77
C VAL A 211 -4.32 3.81 18.56
N LEU A 212 -3.30 3.36 17.84
CA LEU A 212 -3.40 2.50 16.68
C LEU A 212 -3.30 1.02 17.09
N LYS A 213 -4.15 0.17 16.54
CA LYS A 213 -4.19 -1.27 16.86
C LYS A 213 -4.32 -2.12 15.61
N ASP A 214 -3.63 -3.26 15.62
CA ASP A 214 -3.93 -4.40 14.76
C ASP A 214 -4.58 -5.46 15.66
N ASP A 215 -5.88 -5.66 15.49
CA ASP A 215 -6.67 -6.57 16.33
C ASP A 215 -6.33 -8.05 16.09
N LEU A 216 -5.67 -8.39 14.98
CA LEU A 216 -5.26 -9.78 14.68
C LEU A 216 -3.97 -10.16 15.41
N THR A 217 -3.02 -9.23 15.50
CA THR A 217 -1.69 -9.51 16.08
C THR A 217 -1.55 -9.01 17.52
N GLY A 218 -2.47 -8.16 17.99
CA GLY A 218 -2.32 -7.46 19.27
C GLY A 218 -1.24 -6.37 19.25
N CYS A 219 -0.78 -5.97 18.06
CA CYS A 219 0.09 -4.80 17.92
C CYS A 219 -0.68 -3.54 18.34
N VAL A 220 -0.11 -2.78 19.27
CA VAL A 220 -0.66 -1.50 19.73
C VAL A 220 0.44 -0.45 19.70
N ILE A 221 0.16 0.67 19.04
CA ILE A 221 1.03 1.84 18.98
C ILE A 221 0.29 3.04 19.57
N ARG A 222 0.89 3.66 20.57
CA ARG A 222 0.41 4.89 21.20
C ARG A 222 1.27 6.03 20.73
N LEU A 223 0.66 7.01 20.07
CA LEU A 223 1.30 8.26 19.66
C LEU A 223 0.84 9.35 20.63
N VAL A 224 1.79 9.90 21.38
CA VAL A 224 1.56 11.03 22.31
C VAL A 224 2.24 12.27 21.73
N PRO A 225 1.55 13.41 21.57
CA PRO A 225 2.16 14.63 21.04
C PRO A 225 3.42 15.01 21.82
N GLY A 226 4.48 15.34 21.10
CA GLY A 226 5.77 15.75 21.65
C GLY A 226 6.04 17.24 21.58
#